data_AF-A0A5B8LEP9-F1
#
_entry.id   AF-A0A5B8LEP9-F1
#
_cell.length_a   1.000
_cell.length_b   1.000
_cell.length_c   1.000
_cell.angle_alpha   90.00
_cell.angle_beta   90.00
_cell.angle_gamma   90.00
#
_symmetry.space_group_name_H-M   'P 1'
#
loop_
_entity.id
_entity.type
_entity.pdbx_description
1 polymer ?
#
loop_
_entity_poly.entity_id
_entity_poly.type
_entity_poly.pdbx_seq_one_letter_code
_entity_poly.pdbx_strand_id
1 'polypeptide(L)'
;MAVIAVLASLGKCSHTASSNAAAPMNSVSDTLANSISAQDLPPVQPLSKAAVRRGIGHYRVAFTAEGLSGAMIYSQNCYDALARTFSWAKVDSCGAFDMMTIKSMPEEDQPDLSKEISYFDEETAAGRYLKAVTSAGETTDGADKRLSDLQASVAKVPVPKPTATPAEVVGASDGVMDNGADDSEE
;
A
#
# COMPACT_ATOMS: atom_id res chain seq x y z
N MET A 1 -19.27 41.60 56.80
CA MET A 1 -18.10 41.97 55.98
C MET A 1 -17.44 40.69 55.47
N ALA A 2 -16.78 40.79 54.31
CA ALA A 2 -15.92 39.80 53.63
C ALA A 2 -16.60 38.85 52.61
N VAL A 3 -16.93 39.45 51.45
CA VAL A 3 -16.52 39.11 50.07
C VAL A 3 -16.46 37.62 49.63
N ILE A 4 -17.29 37.30 48.63
CA ILE A 4 -17.27 36.11 47.77
C ILE A 4 -16.06 36.18 46.82
N ALA A 5 -15.32 35.07 46.66
CA ALA A 5 -14.42 34.86 45.53
C ALA A 5 -14.61 33.44 44.96
N VAL A 6 -15.40 33.36 43.90
CA VAL A 6 -15.47 32.20 42.99
C VAL A 6 -14.22 32.23 42.12
N LEU A 7 -13.33 31.25 42.26
CA LEU A 7 -12.24 31.04 41.32
C LEU A 7 -12.64 29.95 40.32
N ALA A 8 -13.08 30.42 39.16
CA ALA A 8 -13.17 29.63 37.94
C ALA A 8 -11.75 29.34 37.42
N SER A 9 -11.27 28.11 37.59
CA SER A 9 -10.12 27.62 36.85
C SER A 9 -10.59 26.97 35.54
N LEU A 10 -10.70 27.81 34.51
CA LEU A 10 -10.68 27.39 33.10
C LEU A 10 -9.26 26.90 32.77
N GLY A 11 -8.94 25.70 33.23
CA GLY A 11 -7.76 24.94 32.80
C GLY A 11 -8.06 24.31 31.45
N LYS A 12 -7.73 25.05 30.39
CA LYS A 12 -7.65 24.63 28.98
C LYS A 12 -7.58 23.11 28.80
N CYS A 13 -8.63 22.56 28.19
CA CYS A 13 -8.53 21.34 27.41
C CYS A 13 -7.47 21.60 26.34
N SER A 14 -6.21 21.22 26.60
CA SER A 14 -5.28 20.98 25.53
C SER A 14 -5.86 19.80 24.76
N HIS A 15 -6.56 20.11 23.68
CA HIS A 15 -6.62 19.21 22.55
C HIS A 15 -5.18 18.74 22.32
N THR A 16 -4.86 17.54 22.78
CA THR A 16 -3.85 16.74 22.12
C THR A 16 -4.44 16.56 20.73
N ALA A 17 -4.14 17.50 19.84
CA ALA A 17 -4.06 17.19 18.44
C ALA A 17 -3.23 15.92 18.43
N SER A 18 -3.87 14.80 18.11
CA SER A 18 -3.17 13.61 17.66
C SER A 18 -2.41 14.12 16.46
N SER A 19 -1.17 14.52 16.68
CA SER A 19 -0.24 14.82 15.61
C SER A 19 -0.02 13.49 14.93
N ASN A 20 -0.91 13.16 14.00
CA ASN A 20 -0.64 12.28 12.87
C ASN A 20 0.36 13.01 11.95
N ALA A 21 1.44 13.55 12.54
CA ALA A 21 2.65 13.79 11.80
C ALA A 21 3.07 12.39 11.35
N ALA A 22 3.03 12.16 10.04
CA ALA A 22 3.58 10.96 9.46
C ALA A 22 4.99 10.80 10.03
N ALA A 23 5.16 9.83 10.92
CA ALA A 23 6.48 9.52 11.43
C ALA A 23 7.34 9.24 10.19
N PRO A 24 8.56 9.80 10.09
CA PRO A 24 9.38 9.62 8.91
C PRO A 24 9.50 8.11 8.64
N MET A 25 9.39 7.66 7.39
CA MET A 25 9.39 6.23 7.03
C MET A 25 10.54 5.44 7.67
N ASN A 26 11.66 6.11 7.96
CA ASN A 26 12.79 5.56 8.72
C ASN A 26 12.36 5.06 10.11
N SER A 27 11.58 5.83 10.86
CA SER A 27 11.09 5.46 12.18
C SER A 27 10.15 4.26 12.18
N VAL A 28 9.25 4.14 11.18
CA VAL A 28 8.37 2.97 11.01
C VAL A 28 9.20 1.73 10.67
N SER A 29 10.22 1.90 9.82
CA SER A 29 11.12 0.81 9.44
C SER A 29 12.02 0.38 10.61
N ASP A 30 12.45 1.30 11.48
CA ASP A 30 13.17 0.98 12.73
C ASP A 30 12.27 0.24 13.72
N THR A 31 11.01 0.66 13.88
CA THR A 31 10.05 -0.04 14.74
C THR A 31 9.80 -1.47 14.25
N LEU A 32 9.65 -1.66 12.93
CA LEU A 32 9.51 -2.99 12.33
C LEU A 32 10.72 -3.87 12.63
N ALA A 33 11.93 -3.36 12.38
CA ALA A 33 13.19 -4.08 12.62
C ALA A 33 13.32 -4.53 14.07
N ASN A 34 13.13 -3.59 15.00
CA ASN A 34 13.21 -3.88 16.43
C ASN A 34 12.17 -4.92 16.87
N SER A 35 10.96 -4.84 16.31
CA SER A 35 9.89 -5.79 16.62
C SER A 35 10.18 -7.19 16.06
N ILE A 36 10.82 -7.31 14.89
CA ILE A 36 11.25 -8.59 14.33
C ILE A 36 12.37 -9.19 15.17
N SER A 37 13.43 -8.44 15.46
CA SER A 37 14.59 -8.93 16.21
C SER A 37 14.27 -9.33 17.65
N ALA A 38 13.18 -8.83 18.22
CA ALA A 38 12.72 -9.17 19.57
C ALA A 38 11.93 -10.50 19.65
N GLN A 39 11.61 -11.12 18.51
CA GLN A 39 10.84 -12.37 18.46
C GLN A 39 11.75 -13.60 18.57
N ASP A 40 11.15 -14.75 18.87
CA ASP A 40 11.79 -16.05 18.67
C ASP A 40 11.75 -16.40 17.18
N LEU A 41 12.89 -16.20 16.50
CA LEU A 41 12.96 -16.25 15.04
C LEU A 41 13.22 -17.68 14.54
N PRO A 42 12.46 -18.15 13.54
CA PRO A 42 12.77 -19.42 12.91
C PRO A 42 14.12 -19.35 12.19
N PRO A 43 14.84 -20.47 12.07
CA PRO A 43 16.07 -20.53 11.26
C PRO A 43 15.84 -19.96 9.86
N VAL A 44 16.88 -19.34 9.28
CA VAL A 44 16.85 -18.81 7.92
C VAL A 44 16.37 -19.89 6.94
N GLN A 45 15.31 -19.59 6.19
CA GLN A 45 14.75 -20.49 5.18
C GLN A 45 15.03 -19.94 3.78
N PRO A 46 15.14 -20.79 2.74
CA PRO A 46 15.27 -20.32 1.36
C PRO A 46 14.05 -19.52 0.90
N LEU A 47 14.19 -18.77 -0.20
CA LEU A 47 13.09 -18.04 -0.83
C LEU A 47 11.95 -18.99 -1.22
N SER A 48 10.76 -18.75 -0.68
CA SER A 48 9.59 -19.58 -0.91
C SER A 48 8.84 -19.18 -2.19
N LYS A 49 9.01 -19.96 -3.26
CA LYS A 49 8.26 -19.76 -4.52
C LYS A 49 6.74 -19.71 -4.33
N ALA A 50 6.22 -20.49 -3.37
CA ALA A 50 4.80 -20.49 -3.06
C ALA A 50 4.35 -19.17 -2.40
N ALA A 51 5.16 -18.62 -1.49
CA ALA A 51 4.91 -17.32 -0.90
C ALA A 51 4.97 -16.20 -1.93
N VAL A 52 5.97 -16.21 -2.81
CA VAL A 52 6.11 -15.24 -3.91
C VAL A 52 4.85 -15.23 -4.77
N ARG A 53 4.35 -16.40 -5.17
CA ARG A 53 3.09 -16.51 -5.93
C ARG A 53 1.88 -15.97 -5.17
N ARG A 54 1.81 -16.19 -3.85
CA ARG A 54 0.74 -15.61 -3.01
C ARG A 54 0.82 -14.08 -2.99
N GLY A 55 2.01 -13.50 -2.81
CA GLY A 55 2.23 -12.06 -2.84
C GLY A 55 1.75 -11.42 -4.15
N ILE A 56 2.12 -12.01 -5.29
CA ILE A 56 1.63 -11.60 -6.60
C ILE A 56 0.10 -11.70 -6.71
N GLY A 57 -0.49 -12.77 -6.16
CA GLY A 57 -1.94 -12.94 -6.11
C GLY A 57 -2.64 -11.85 -5.29
N HIS A 58 -2.07 -11.50 -4.13
CA HIS A 58 -2.58 -10.41 -3.30
C HIS A 58 -2.45 -9.05 -3.98
N TYR A 59 -1.36 -8.79 -4.71
CA TYR A 59 -1.21 -7.59 -5.53
C TYR A 59 -2.40 -7.44 -6.49
N ARG A 60 -2.75 -8.51 -7.21
CA ARG A 60 -3.87 -8.46 -8.16
C ARG A 60 -5.18 -8.07 -7.46
N VAL A 61 -5.44 -8.61 -6.27
CA VAL A 61 -6.67 -8.28 -5.52
C VAL A 61 -6.66 -6.83 -5.04
N ALA A 62 -5.60 -6.41 -4.35
CA ALA A 62 -5.52 -5.06 -3.77
C ALA A 62 -5.50 -3.97 -4.85
N PHE A 63 -4.68 -4.17 -5.89
CA PHE A 63 -4.51 -3.18 -6.96
C PHE A 63 -5.74 -3.07 -7.86
N THR A 64 -6.45 -4.17 -8.14
CA THR A 64 -7.68 -4.08 -8.94
C THR A 64 -8.86 -3.48 -8.19
N ALA A 65 -8.91 -3.61 -6.86
CA ALA A 65 -9.97 -3.04 -6.06
C ALA A 65 -9.81 -1.51 -5.89
N GLU A 66 -8.59 -1.05 -5.58
CA GLU A 66 -8.36 0.31 -5.07
C GLU A 66 -7.06 0.95 -5.64
N GLY A 67 -6.46 0.37 -6.68
CA GLY A 67 -5.24 0.91 -7.29
C GLY A 67 -4.05 0.98 -6.33
N LEU A 68 -3.25 2.04 -6.45
CA LEU A 68 -2.05 2.26 -5.63
C LEU A 68 -2.37 2.49 -4.14
N SER A 69 -3.49 3.13 -3.81
CA SER A 69 -3.87 3.37 -2.41
C SER A 69 -4.20 2.07 -1.69
N GLY A 70 -4.98 1.18 -2.31
CA GLY A 70 -5.21 -0.16 -1.78
C GLY A 70 -3.94 -0.99 -1.68
N ALA A 71 -3.03 -0.84 -2.65
CA ALA A 71 -1.75 -1.52 -2.61
C ALA A 71 -0.89 -1.07 -1.42
N MET A 72 -0.81 0.23 -1.17
CA MET A 72 -0.07 0.80 -0.04
C MET A 72 -0.61 0.28 1.29
N ILE A 73 -1.93 0.31 1.47
CA ILE A 73 -2.60 -0.19 2.69
C ILE A 73 -2.29 -1.67 2.91
N TYR A 74 -2.38 -2.49 1.85
CA TYR A 74 -2.05 -3.91 1.95
C TYR A 74 -0.59 -4.11 2.36
N SER A 75 0.36 -3.41 1.71
CA SER A 75 1.79 -3.54 2.04
C SER A 75 2.06 -3.17 3.50
N GLN A 76 1.55 -2.03 3.97
CA GLN A 76 1.69 -1.60 5.37
C GLN A 76 1.21 -2.68 6.33
N ASN A 77 -0.01 -3.20 6.11
CA ASN A 77 -0.56 -4.29 6.92
C ASN A 77 0.26 -5.59 6.81
N CYS A 78 0.87 -5.86 5.65
CA CYS A 78 1.70 -7.03 5.43
C CYS A 78 2.96 -7.00 6.30
N TYR A 79 3.66 -5.86 6.36
CA TYR A 79 4.84 -5.68 7.19
C TYR A 79 4.50 -5.51 8.68
N ASP A 80 3.40 -4.85 9.02
CA ASP A 80 2.91 -4.81 10.41
C ASP A 80 2.62 -6.20 10.95
N ALA A 81 2.15 -7.13 10.11
CA ALA A 81 1.99 -8.53 10.51
C ALA A 81 3.34 -9.22 10.81
N LEU A 82 4.42 -8.87 10.11
CA LEU A 82 5.77 -9.39 10.40
C LEU A 82 6.30 -8.88 11.75
N ALA A 83 5.97 -7.65 12.13
CA ALA A 83 6.32 -7.09 13.44
C ALA A 83 5.68 -7.86 14.61
N ARG A 84 4.58 -8.58 14.36
CA ARG A 84 3.85 -9.37 15.38
C ARG A 84 4.23 -10.85 15.35
N THR A 85 4.40 -11.40 14.16
CA THR A 85 4.72 -12.82 13.97
C THR A 85 5.50 -12.99 12.67
N PHE A 86 6.82 -13.06 12.80
CA PHE A 86 7.71 -13.23 11.68
C PHE A 86 7.60 -14.64 11.09
N SER A 87 7.60 -14.71 9.76
CA SER A 87 7.92 -15.94 9.04
C SER A 87 8.56 -15.62 7.70
N TRP A 88 9.51 -16.45 7.28
CA TRP A 88 10.16 -16.34 5.97
C TRP A 88 9.16 -16.32 4.81
N ALA A 89 8.11 -17.14 4.90
CA ALA A 89 7.06 -17.16 3.89
C ALA A 89 6.21 -15.88 3.87
N LYS A 90 6.05 -15.16 4.98
CA LYS A 90 5.30 -13.90 4.99
C LYS A 90 6.15 -12.77 4.41
N VAL A 91 7.44 -12.66 4.77
CA VAL A 91 8.32 -11.61 4.23
C VAL A 91 8.51 -11.76 2.73
N ASP A 92 8.64 -12.99 2.23
CA ASP A 92 8.69 -13.26 0.78
C ASP A 92 7.40 -12.84 0.06
N SER A 93 6.25 -13.05 0.72
CA SER A 93 4.96 -12.64 0.16
C SER A 93 4.78 -11.12 0.18
N CYS A 94 5.24 -10.41 1.22
CA CYS A 94 5.18 -8.96 1.27
C CYS A 94 6.14 -8.33 0.25
N GLY A 95 7.38 -8.84 0.17
CA GLY A 95 8.35 -8.39 -0.84
C GLY A 95 7.85 -8.63 -2.27
N ALA A 96 7.28 -9.81 -2.55
CA ALA A 96 6.74 -10.11 -3.89
C ALA A 96 5.57 -9.19 -4.27
N PHE A 97 4.75 -8.83 -3.29
CA PHE A 97 3.68 -7.85 -3.47
C PHE A 97 4.26 -6.48 -3.85
N ASP A 98 5.22 -5.97 -3.08
CA ASP A 98 5.84 -4.66 -3.32
C ASP A 98 6.49 -4.58 -4.71
N MET A 99 7.29 -5.59 -5.06
CA MET A 99 7.97 -5.66 -6.35
C MET A 99 6.98 -5.73 -7.51
N MET A 100 5.82 -6.37 -7.31
CA MET A 100 4.78 -6.42 -8.33
C MET A 100 4.05 -5.07 -8.46
N THR A 101 3.84 -4.36 -7.34
CA THR A 101 3.29 -3.00 -7.34
C THR A 101 4.23 -2.04 -8.08
N ILE A 102 5.52 -2.03 -7.74
CA ILE A 102 6.57 -1.22 -8.40
C ILE A 102 6.55 -1.45 -9.90
N LYS A 103 6.59 -2.72 -10.31
CA LYS A 103 6.58 -3.12 -11.71
C LYS A 103 5.34 -2.66 -12.48
N SER A 104 4.24 -2.43 -11.77
CA SER A 104 2.94 -2.06 -12.36
C SER A 104 2.59 -0.59 -12.15
N MET A 105 3.51 0.21 -11.62
CA MET A 105 3.31 1.64 -11.48
C MET A 105 3.21 2.30 -12.86
N PRO A 106 2.33 3.30 -13.02
CA PRO A 106 2.26 4.08 -14.25
C PRO A 106 3.56 4.87 -14.46
N GLU A 107 3.98 5.02 -15.71
CA GLU A 107 5.13 5.86 -16.10
C GLU A 107 4.78 7.36 -16.05
N GLU A 108 3.49 7.70 -16.03
CA GLU A 108 2.98 9.07 -15.98
C GLU A 108 2.92 9.60 -14.54
N ASP A 109 3.29 10.87 -14.36
CA ASP A 109 3.21 11.56 -13.07
C ASP A 109 1.76 11.60 -12.57
N GLN A 110 1.54 11.06 -11.36
CA GLN A 110 0.25 11.15 -10.66
C GLN A 110 0.41 11.96 -9.37
N PRO A 111 0.24 13.30 -9.40
CA PRO A 111 0.49 14.16 -8.25
C PRO A 111 -0.39 13.81 -7.03
N ASP A 112 -1.62 13.37 -7.28
CA ASP A 112 -2.58 12.96 -6.24
C ASP A 112 -2.20 11.64 -5.55
N LEU A 113 -1.27 10.86 -6.13
CA LEU A 113 -0.76 9.60 -5.58
C LEU A 113 0.72 9.70 -5.17
N SER A 114 1.24 10.92 -5.01
CA SER A 114 2.65 11.16 -4.67
C SER A 114 3.12 10.41 -3.43
N LYS A 115 2.26 10.23 -2.42
CA LYS A 115 2.56 9.46 -1.21
C LYS A 115 2.71 7.96 -1.51
N GLU A 116 1.78 7.38 -2.25
CA GLU A 116 1.78 5.98 -2.66
C GLU A 116 2.99 5.68 -3.55
N ILE A 117 3.26 6.56 -4.52
CA ILE A 117 4.43 6.49 -5.39
C ILE A 117 5.70 6.51 -4.53
N SER A 118 5.81 7.45 -3.58
CA SER A 118 6.98 7.50 -2.67
C SER A 118 7.10 6.25 -1.79
N TYR A 119 5.98 5.64 -1.39
CA TYR A 119 5.99 4.41 -0.58
C TYR A 119 6.48 3.18 -1.35
N PHE A 120 6.19 3.15 -2.65
CA PHE A 120 6.65 2.14 -3.61
C PHE A 120 7.82 2.63 -4.47
N ASP A 121 8.55 3.65 -4.03
CA ASP A 121 9.86 3.92 -4.61
C ASP A 121 10.74 2.66 -4.50
N GLU A 122 11.51 2.37 -5.56
CA GLU A 122 12.21 1.09 -5.69
C GLU A 122 13.21 0.88 -4.54
N GLU A 123 13.98 1.92 -4.20
CA GLU A 123 14.96 1.87 -3.11
C GLU A 123 14.26 1.78 -1.76
N THR A 124 13.17 2.53 -1.57
CA THR A 124 12.41 2.54 -0.33
C THR A 124 11.77 1.18 -0.03
N ALA A 125 11.18 0.55 -1.04
CA ALA A 125 10.58 -0.78 -0.91
C ALA A 125 11.63 -1.89 -0.75
N ALA A 126 12.73 -1.83 -1.50
CA ALA A 126 13.85 -2.74 -1.33
C ALA A 126 14.45 -2.62 0.08
N GLY A 127 14.67 -1.39 0.56
CA GLY A 127 15.18 -1.12 1.90
C GLY A 127 14.28 -1.68 3.00
N ARG A 128 12.95 -1.53 2.86
CA ARG A 128 11.98 -2.12 3.78
C ARG A 128 12.07 -3.65 3.82
N TYR A 129 12.16 -4.30 2.67
CA TYR A 129 12.32 -5.75 2.57
C TYR A 129 13.65 -6.22 3.18
N LEU A 130 14.77 -5.61 2.79
CA LEU A 130 16.11 -5.94 3.28
C LEU A 130 16.20 -5.77 4.79
N LYS A 131 15.63 -4.69 5.33
CA LYS A 131 15.60 -4.45 6.77
C LYS A 131 14.82 -5.53 7.51
N ALA A 132 13.68 -5.97 6.99
CA ALA A 132 12.91 -7.06 7.59
C ALA A 132 13.69 -8.40 7.56
N VAL A 133 14.35 -8.72 6.45
CA VAL A 133 15.12 -9.95 6.27
C VAL A 133 16.37 -9.98 7.16
N THR A 134 17.13 -8.89 7.20
CA THR A 134 18.34 -8.79 8.05
C THR A 134 18.01 -8.75 9.54
N SER A 135 16.91 -8.09 9.92
CA SER A 135 16.42 -8.13 11.32
C SER A 135 16.00 -9.54 11.75
N ALA A 136 15.63 -10.39 10.80
CA ALA A 136 15.30 -11.80 11.05
C ALA A 136 16.53 -12.73 11.10
N GLY A 137 17.75 -12.18 11.07
CA GLY A 137 18.99 -12.93 11.25
C GLY A 137 19.64 -13.43 9.95
N GLU A 138 19.16 -13.01 8.78
CA GLU A 138 19.88 -13.21 7.52
C GLU A 138 21.07 -12.25 7.40
N THR A 139 22.14 -12.71 6.77
CA THR A 139 23.33 -11.91 6.46
C THR A 139 23.03 -10.86 5.39
N THR A 140 23.83 -9.79 5.29
CA THR A 140 23.66 -8.79 4.22
C THR A 140 23.73 -9.42 2.83
N ASP A 141 24.78 -10.20 2.56
CA ASP A 141 24.94 -10.89 1.26
C ASP A 141 23.78 -11.86 0.97
N GLY A 142 23.30 -12.57 1.99
CA GLY A 142 22.14 -13.45 1.88
C GLY A 142 20.84 -12.68 1.59
N ALA A 143 20.64 -11.54 2.24
CA ALA A 143 19.49 -10.67 2.05
C ALA A 143 19.47 -10.07 0.63
N ASP A 144 20.62 -9.58 0.15
CA ASP A 144 20.78 -9.05 -1.20
C ASP A 144 20.54 -10.12 -2.25
N LYS A 145 21.10 -11.32 -2.05
CA LYS A 145 20.83 -12.47 -2.92
C LYS A 145 19.34 -12.81 -2.92
N ARG A 146 18.70 -12.83 -1.75
CA ARG A 146 17.27 -13.13 -1.61
C ARG A 146 16.40 -12.08 -2.32
N LEU A 147 16.74 -10.80 -2.21
CA LEU A 147 16.06 -9.70 -2.92
C LEU A 147 16.22 -9.87 -4.43
N SER A 148 17.43 -10.17 -4.91
CA SER A 148 17.70 -10.43 -6.32
C SER A 148 16.88 -11.61 -6.86
N ASP A 149 16.84 -12.74 -6.13
CA ASP A 149 16.06 -13.93 -6.50
C ASP A 149 14.54 -13.63 -6.51
N LEU A 150 14.07 -12.78 -5.59
CA LEU A 150 12.69 -12.30 -5.51
C LEU A 150 12.34 -11.41 -6.71
N GLN A 151 13.15 -10.39 -6.99
CA GLN A 151 12.99 -9.49 -8.15
C GLN A 151 13.00 -10.28 -9.46
N ALA A 152 13.93 -11.22 -9.63
CA ALA A 152 13.98 -12.09 -10.79
C ALA A 152 12.73 -12.99 -10.94
N SER A 153 12.10 -13.37 -9.83
CA SER A 153 10.85 -14.12 -9.85
C SER A 153 9.66 -13.27 -10.31
N VAL A 154 9.60 -12.01 -9.84
CA VAL A 154 8.54 -11.06 -10.22
C VAL A 154 8.73 -10.51 -11.64
N ALA A 155 9.98 -10.34 -12.09
CA ALA A 155 10.32 -9.92 -13.46
C ALA A 155 9.68 -10.83 -14.53
N LYS A 156 9.52 -12.13 -14.23
CA LYS A 156 8.90 -13.13 -15.13
C LYS A 156 7.38 -13.05 -15.22
N VAL A 157 6.73 -12.28 -14.34
CA VAL A 157 5.26 -12.19 -14.27
C VAL A 157 4.75 -11.06 -15.16
N PRO A 158 3.87 -11.31 -16.15
CA PRO A 158 3.31 -10.23 -16.95
C PRO A 158 2.51 -9.23 -16.10
N VAL A 159 2.67 -7.93 -16.37
CA VAL A 159 1.77 -6.88 -15.87
C VAL A 159 0.53 -6.89 -16.75
N PRO A 160 -0.69 -6.98 -16.19
CA PRO A 160 -1.91 -6.84 -16.98
C PRO A 160 -1.94 -5.46 -17.65
N LYS A 161 -2.05 -5.41 -18.97
CA LYS A 161 -2.35 -4.14 -19.65
C LYS A 161 -3.76 -3.69 -19.27
N PRO A 162 -3.99 -2.39 -18.97
CA PRO A 162 -5.34 -1.87 -18.85
C PRO A 162 -6.11 -2.21 -20.12
N THR A 163 -7.14 -3.04 -20.00
CA THR A 163 -8.07 -3.23 -21.11
C THR A 163 -8.90 -1.97 -21.16
N ALA A 164 -8.78 -1.18 -22.23
CA ALA A 164 -9.57 0.02 -22.40
C ALA A 164 -11.06 -0.33 -22.21
N THR A 165 -11.69 0.30 -21.23
CA THR A 165 -13.13 0.24 -21.05
C THR A 165 -13.76 0.68 -22.38
N PRO A 166 -14.70 -0.09 -22.99
CA PRO A 166 -15.46 0.43 -24.11
C PRO A 166 -16.10 1.74 -23.66
N ALA A 167 -15.82 2.81 -24.41
CA ALA A 167 -16.41 4.12 -24.15
C ALA A 167 -17.91 3.96 -23.93
N GLU A 168 -18.38 4.49 -22.81
CA GLU A 168 -19.78 4.76 -22.56
C GLU A 168 -20.34 5.40 -23.82
N VAL A 169 -21.31 4.74 -24.46
CA VAL A 169 -22.06 5.34 -25.56
C VAL A 169 -22.80 6.51 -24.93
N VAL A 170 -22.18 7.69 -25.02
CA VAL A 170 -22.84 8.96 -24.78
C VAL A 170 -23.89 9.07 -25.88
N GLY A 171 -25.07 8.54 -25.60
CA GLY A 171 -26.29 8.86 -26.33
C GLY A 171 -26.57 10.33 -26.05
N ALA A 172 -26.00 11.19 -26.88
CA ALA A 172 -26.37 12.58 -26.95
C ALA A 172 -27.88 12.65 -27.23
N SER A 173 -28.60 13.19 -26.25
CA SER A 173 -29.92 13.76 -26.41
C SER A 173 -29.86 14.83 -27.50
N ASP A 174 -30.72 14.74 -28.52
CA ASP A 174 -31.40 15.90 -29.10
C ASP A 174 -32.42 15.45 -30.15
N GLY A 175 -33.65 15.94 -30.02
CA GLY A 175 -34.67 15.73 -31.05
C GLY A 175 -36.09 15.80 -30.52
N VAL A 176 -36.50 16.98 -30.06
CA VAL A 176 -37.91 17.41 -29.98
C VAL A 176 -38.62 17.04 -31.29
N MET A 177 -39.64 16.18 -31.21
CA MET A 177 -40.69 16.10 -32.23
C MET A 177 -42.02 16.45 -31.55
N ASP A 178 -42.34 17.73 -31.71
CA ASP A 178 -43.68 18.30 -31.72
C ASP A 178 -44.58 17.47 -32.66
N ASN A 179 -45.50 16.69 -32.09
CA ASN A 179 -46.55 16.03 -32.86
C ASN A 179 -47.82 16.88 -32.77
N GLY A 180 -47.86 17.93 -33.59
CA GLY A 180 -49.10 18.55 -34.03
C GLY A 180 -49.85 17.56 -34.92
N ALA A 181 -50.79 16.81 -34.33
CA ALA A 181 -51.79 16.07 -35.07
C ALA A 181 -52.98 17.00 -35.34
N ASP A 182 -53.02 17.47 -36.57
CA ASP A 182 -54.17 17.96 -37.31
C ASP A 182 -55.20 16.81 -37.39
N ASP A 183 -56.38 17.00 -36.77
CA ASP A 183 -57.58 16.23 -37.12
C ASP A 183 -58.60 17.24 -37.67
N SER A 184 -58.85 17.06 -38.96
CA SER A 184 -59.99 17.48 -39.77
C SER A 184 -61.32 17.19 -39.02
N GLU A 185 -62.47 17.84 -39.23
CA GLU A 185 -63.12 18.32 -40.44
C GLU A 185 -64.43 19.02 -40.02
N GLU A 186 -65.10 19.61 -41.01
CA GLU A 186 -66.42 20.29 -41.08
C GLU A 186 -67.56 19.88 -40.13
#